data_AF-A0A087UIJ1-F1
#
_entry.id   AF-A0A087UIJ1-F1
#
_cell.length_a   1.000
_cell.length_b   1.000
_cell.length_c   1.000
_cell.angle_alpha   90.00
_cell.angle_beta   90.00
_cell.angle_gamma   90.00
#
_symmetry.space_group_name_H-M   'P 1'
#
loop_
_entity.id
_entity.type
_entity.pdbx_description
1 polymer ?
#
loop_
_entity_poly.entity_id
_entity_poly.type
_entity_poly.pdbx_seq_one_letter_code
_entity_poly.pdbx_strand_id
1 'polypeptide(L)'
;MPASEFQRICRDLSQIGDSVSIACTKDGVRFSASGDLGTGNIKLSQTANIDKEEEAVIIEMQEPVSLNFALRYLNSFTKATPLAAQVQLSLSPDVPLVVEYKIEEIGYIRYYLAPKIEDADD
;
A
#
# COMPACT_ATOMS: atom_id res chain seq x y z
N MET A 1 6.65 -0.95 -6.15
CA MET A 1 6.21 0.40 -6.59
C MET A 1 7.13 1.45 -5.99
N PRO A 2 7.18 2.70 -6.49
CA PRO A 2 8.02 3.75 -5.90
C PRO A 2 7.63 4.03 -4.44
N ALA A 3 8.61 4.05 -3.54
CA ALA A 3 8.38 4.27 -2.11
C ALA A 3 7.82 5.66 -1.81
N SER A 4 8.26 6.67 -2.56
CA SER A 4 7.78 8.04 -2.49
C SER A 4 6.29 8.15 -2.85
N GLU A 5 5.85 7.40 -3.85
CA GLU A 5 4.44 7.38 -4.27
C GLU A 5 3.57 6.71 -3.20
N PHE A 6 4.03 5.60 -2.61
CA PHE A 6 3.31 4.96 -1.50
C PHE A 6 3.20 5.89 -0.27
N GLN A 7 4.27 6.60 0.06
CA GLN A 7 4.26 7.62 1.13
C GLN A 7 3.25 8.72 0.85
N ARG A 8 3.22 9.23 -0.40
CA ARG A 8 2.27 10.25 -0.81
C ARG A 8 0.83 9.76 -0.69
N ILE A 9 0.53 8.57 -1.20
CA ILE A 9 -0.81 7.95 -1.12
C ILE A 9 -1.28 7.85 0.34
N CYS A 10 -0.44 7.32 1.22
CA CYS A 10 -0.80 7.18 2.64
C CYS A 10 -1.05 8.54 3.31
N ARG A 11 -0.20 9.53 3.03
CA ARG A 11 -0.35 10.88 3.58
C ARG A 11 -1.62 11.55 3.06
N ASP A 12 -1.85 11.51 1.76
CA ASP A 12 -2.95 12.22 1.11
C ASP A 12 -4.29 11.58 1.52
N LEU A 13 -4.39 10.24 1.55
CA LEU A 13 -5.60 9.54 2.01
C LEU A 13 -5.88 9.71 3.51
N SER A 14 -4.84 9.93 4.33
CA SER A 14 -5.03 10.22 5.77
C SER A 14 -5.66 11.59 6.06
N GLN A 15 -5.73 12.47 5.07
CA GLN A 15 -6.51 13.72 5.18
C GLN A 15 -8.02 13.47 4.95
N ILE A 16 -8.40 12.31 4.41
CA ILE A 16 -9.78 11.97 4.07
C ILE A 16 -10.41 11.07 5.14
N GLY A 17 -9.69 10.06 5.60
CA GLY A 17 -10.17 9.14 6.64
C GLY A 17 -9.05 8.39 7.36
N ASP A 18 -9.41 7.66 8.40
CA ASP A 18 -8.46 6.94 9.26
C ASP A 18 -8.06 5.56 8.73
N SER A 19 -8.79 5.07 7.71
CA SER A 19 -8.60 3.74 7.13
C SER A 19 -8.41 3.84 5.62
N VAL A 20 -7.62 2.95 5.05
CA VAL A 20 -7.51 2.74 3.62
C VAL A 20 -7.88 1.31 3.27
N SER A 21 -8.75 1.16 2.28
CA SER A 21 -8.99 -0.09 1.57
C SER A 21 -7.96 -0.22 0.45
N ILE A 22 -7.18 -1.30 0.49
CA ILE A 22 -6.20 -1.63 -0.56
C ILE A 22 -6.75 -2.85 -1.31
N ALA A 23 -7.12 -2.64 -2.56
CA ALA A 23 -7.67 -3.67 -3.43
C ALA A 23 -6.73 -3.95 -4.60
N CYS A 24 -6.32 -5.20 -4.76
CA CYS A 24 -5.59 -5.68 -5.93
C CYS A 24 -6.55 -6.46 -6.83
N THR A 25 -6.74 -6.00 -8.06
CA THR A 25 -7.57 -6.66 -9.07
C THR A 25 -6.80 -6.78 -10.39
N LYS A 26 -7.41 -7.41 -11.40
CA LYS A 26 -6.83 -7.51 -12.75
C LYS A 26 -6.53 -6.14 -13.38
N ASP A 27 -7.24 -5.09 -12.94
CA ASP A 27 -7.09 -3.76 -13.50
C ASP A 27 -6.01 -2.92 -12.80
N GLY A 28 -5.37 -3.46 -11.75
CA GLY A 28 -4.32 -2.80 -10.97
C GLY A 28 -4.59 -2.80 -9.47
N VAL A 29 -3.85 -1.98 -8.74
CA VAL A 29 -4.03 -1.75 -7.30
C VAL A 29 -4.78 -0.45 -7.08
N ARG A 30 -5.81 -0.49 -6.24
CA ARG A 30 -6.61 0.66 -5.83
C ARG A 30 -6.45 0.90 -4.34
N PHE A 31 -6.18 2.14 -3.98
CA PHE A 31 -6.22 2.65 -2.62
C PHE A 31 -7.45 3.52 -2.47
N SER A 32 -8.29 3.27 -1.48
CA SER A 32 -9.51 4.05 -1.26
C SER A 32 -9.68 4.39 0.21
N ALA A 33 -10.07 5.61 0.51
CA ALA A 33 -10.41 6.05 1.86
C ALA A 33 -11.70 6.84 1.82
N SER A 34 -12.52 6.69 2.86
CA SER A 34 -13.77 7.42 3.03
C SER A 34 -13.79 8.04 4.42
N GLY A 35 -14.32 9.25 4.52
CA GLY A 35 -14.56 9.93 5.79
C GLY A 35 -15.61 11.03 5.62
N ASP A 36 -15.78 11.84 6.66
CA ASP A 36 -16.92 12.77 6.78
C ASP A 36 -16.97 13.83 5.67
N LEU A 37 -15.80 14.22 5.14
CA LEU A 37 -15.68 15.25 4.10
C LEU A 37 -15.71 14.69 2.67
N GLY A 38 -15.72 13.37 2.50
CA GLY A 38 -15.82 12.72 1.19
C GLY A 38 -15.00 11.43 1.06
N THR A 39 -14.72 11.07 -0.19
CA THR A 39 -14.04 9.83 -0.55
C THR A 39 -12.84 10.11 -1.45
N GLY A 40 -11.72 9.43 -1.22
CA GLY A 40 -10.53 9.46 -2.07
C GLY A 40 -10.28 8.10 -2.72
N ASN A 41 -9.87 8.11 -3.99
CA ASN A 41 -9.57 6.90 -4.74
C ASN A 41 -8.34 7.13 -5.61
N ILE A 42 -7.30 6.32 -5.41
CA ILE A 42 -6.06 6.36 -6.18
C ILE A 42 -5.85 4.97 -6.78
N LYS A 43 -5.69 4.91 -8.10
CA LYS A 43 -5.46 3.66 -8.83
C LYS A 43 -4.07 3.67 -9.44
N LEU A 44 -3.31 2.62 -9.18
CA LEU A 44 -2.04 2.31 -9.82
C LEU A 44 -2.23 1.13 -10.78
N SER A 45 -1.95 1.37 -12.05
CA SER A 45 -1.86 0.30 -13.04
C SER A 45 -0.42 -0.21 -13.13
N GLN A 46 -0.24 -1.43 -13.62
CA GLN A 46 1.09 -1.94 -13.90
C GLN A 46 1.79 -1.04 -14.92
N THR A 47 3.01 -0.62 -14.61
CA THR A 47 3.85 0.20 -15.49
C THR A 47 5.22 -0.44 -15.62
N ALA A 48 5.78 -0.38 -16.82
CA ALA A 48 7.17 -0.70 -17.08
C ALA A 48 7.86 0.57 -17.57
N ASN A 49 8.97 0.95 -16.91
CA ASN A 49 9.84 2.00 -17.38
C ASN A 49 11.23 1.39 -17.57
N ILE A 50 11.62 1.19 -18.83
CA ILE A 50 12.87 0.52 -19.20
C ILE A 50 14.07 1.40 -18.82
N ASP A 51 13.89 2.72 -18.81
CA ASP A 51 14.98 3.66 -18.53
C ASP A 51 15.16 3.91 -17.03
N LYS A 52 14.14 3.62 -16.21
CA LYS A 52 14.12 3.85 -14.75
C LYS A 52 13.26 2.82 -14.04
N GLU A 53 13.85 1.66 -13.76
CA GLU A 53 13.16 0.56 -13.10
C GLU A 53 12.59 0.97 -11.74
N GLU A 54 13.23 1.90 -11.03
CA GLU A 54 12.77 2.40 -9.74
C GLU A 54 11.41 3.11 -9.78
N GLU A 55 11.03 3.67 -10.94
CA GLU A 55 9.73 4.33 -11.15
C GLU A 55 8.60 3.31 -11.49
N ALA A 56 8.95 2.05 -11.74
CA ALA A 56 7.99 1.04 -12.18
C ALA A 56 7.02 0.58 -11.07
N VAL A 57 5.80 0.25 -11.49
CA VAL A 57 4.79 -0.41 -10.67
C VAL A 57 4.62 -1.85 -11.17
N ILE A 58 5.17 -2.78 -10.41
CA ILE A 58 5.04 -4.23 -10.66
C ILE A 58 3.89 -4.77 -9.81
N ILE A 59 3.01 -5.55 -10.43
CA ILE A 59 1.84 -6.15 -9.78
C ILE A 59 1.85 -7.65 -10.10
N GLU A 60 1.97 -8.47 -9.08
CA GLU A 60 1.87 -9.93 -9.17
C GLU A 60 0.63 -10.37 -8.38
N MET A 61 -0.40 -10.81 -9.07
CA MET A 61 -1.68 -11.19 -8.47
C MET A 61 -2.02 -12.63 -8.83
N GLN A 62 -2.21 -13.47 -7.80
CA GLN A 62 -2.75 -14.81 -7.95
C GLN A 62 -4.28 -14.77 -7.91
N GLU A 63 -4.83 -14.16 -6.85
CA GLU A 63 -6.26 -13.96 -6.64
C GLU A 63 -6.55 -12.50 -6.27
N PRO A 64 -7.72 -11.95 -6.66
CA PRO A 64 -8.13 -10.63 -6.22
C PRO A 64 -8.26 -10.56 -4.69
N VAL A 65 -7.75 -9.48 -4.09
CA VAL A 65 -7.79 -9.27 -2.64
C VAL A 65 -8.15 -7.82 -2.35
N SER A 66 -8.96 -7.61 -1.30
CA SER A 66 -9.34 -6.28 -0.83
C SER A 66 -9.36 -6.29 0.69
N LEU A 67 -8.51 -5.49 1.32
CA LEU A 67 -8.34 -5.45 2.77
C LEU A 67 -8.26 -4.02 3.28
N ASN A 68 -8.76 -3.78 4.48
CA ASN A 68 -8.76 -2.47 5.12
C ASN A 68 -7.61 -2.36 6.14
N PHE A 69 -6.94 -1.21 6.19
CA PHE A 69 -5.82 -0.97 7.11
C PHE A 69 -5.91 0.42 7.74
N ALA A 70 -5.44 0.55 8.98
CA ALA A 70 -5.34 1.85 9.65
C ALA A 70 -4.19 2.69 9.06
N LEU A 71 -4.53 3.86 8.50
CA LEU A 71 -3.57 4.77 7.86
C LEU A 71 -2.53 5.33 8.83
N ARG A 72 -2.86 5.43 10.13
CA ARG A 72 -1.91 5.81 11.19
C ARG A 72 -0.64 4.95 11.19
N TYR A 73 -0.78 3.63 11.03
CA TYR A 73 0.36 2.72 11.01
C TYR A 73 1.11 2.79 9.68
N LEU A 74 0.39 2.83 8.55
CA LEU A 74 1.00 2.98 7.23
C LEU A 74 1.84 4.27 7.13
N ASN A 75 1.33 5.40 7.63
CA ASN A 75 2.09 6.65 7.73
C ASN A 75 3.32 6.55 8.65
N SER A 76 3.33 5.63 9.61
CA SER A 76 4.53 5.37 10.42
C SER A 76 5.54 4.53 9.65
N PHE A 77 5.09 3.56 8.85
CA PHE A 77 5.96 2.72 8.03
C PHE A 77 6.63 3.51 6.91
N THR A 78 5.94 4.49 6.32
CA THR A 78 6.48 5.35 5.25
C THR A 78 7.61 6.26 5.71
N LYS A 79 7.94 6.30 7.01
CA LYS A 79 9.18 6.92 7.50
C LYS A 79 10.44 6.18 7.02
N ALA A 80 10.31 4.92 6.59
CA ALA A 80 11.39 4.14 5.99
C ALA A 80 11.65 4.49 4.51
N THR A 81 10.82 5.33 3.87
CA THR A 81 10.96 5.68 2.45
C THR A 81 12.36 6.16 2.05
N PRO A 82 13.13 6.94 2.84
CA PRO A 82 14.49 7.32 2.47
C PRO A 82 15.48 6.16 2.33
N LEU A 83 15.14 4.96 2.81
CA LEU A 83 16.01 3.79 2.82
C LEU A 83 15.94 2.96 1.53
N ALA A 84 14.89 3.13 0.72
CA ALA A 84 14.69 2.35 -0.50
C ALA A 84 13.92 3.15 -1.54
N ALA A 85 14.36 3.10 -2.80
CA ALA A 85 13.64 3.74 -3.91
C ALA A 85 12.26 3.09 -4.16
N GLN A 86 12.14 1.79 -3.86
CA GLN A 86 10.91 1.03 -4.00
C GLN A 86 10.43 0.42 -2.68
N VAL A 87 9.12 0.25 -2.59
CA VAL A 87 8.44 -0.51 -1.53
C VAL A 87 7.69 -1.68 -2.16
N GLN A 88 7.70 -2.81 -1.45
CA GLN A 88 6.91 -3.98 -1.78
C GLN A 88 5.77 -4.15 -0.77
N LEU A 89 4.57 -4.37 -1.27
CA LEU A 89 3.38 -4.68 -0.49
C LEU A 89 2.97 -6.11 -0.80
N SER A 90 2.88 -6.97 0.22
CA SER A 90 2.37 -8.33 0.07
C SER A 90 1.07 -8.47 0.85
N LEU A 91 0.00 -8.78 0.12
CA LEU A 91 -1.37 -8.85 0.62
C LEU A 91 -1.90 -10.26 0.42
N SER A 92 -2.55 -10.80 1.45
CA SER A 92 -3.27 -12.07 1.39
C SER A 92 -4.35 -12.07 2.48
N PRO A 93 -5.50 -12.74 2.24
CA PRO A 93 -6.52 -12.91 3.27
C PRO A 93 -5.95 -13.58 4.53
N ASP A 94 -6.51 -13.25 5.69
CA ASP A 94 -6.19 -13.88 6.99
C ASP A 94 -4.74 -13.77 7.48
N VAL A 95 -3.88 -13.02 6.78
CA VAL A 95 -2.52 -12.70 7.19
C VAL A 95 -2.27 -11.19 7.21
N PRO A 96 -1.33 -10.71 8.04
CA PRO A 96 -0.96 -9.30 8.03
C PRO A 96 -0.42 -8.84 6.67
N LEU A 97 -0.73 -7.60 6.30
CA LEU A 97 -0.02 -6.90 5.23
C LEU A 97 1.47 -6.83 5.58
N VAL A 98 2.32 -7.20 4.62
CA VAL A 98 3.77 -7.00 4.73
C VAL A 98 4.15 -5.78 3.90
N VAL A 99 4.80 -4.81 4.52
CA VAL A 99 5.42 -3.65 3.87
C VAL A 99 6.93 -3.77 3.98
N GLU A 100 7.59 -4.00 2.86
CA GLU A 100 9.03 -4.24 2.81
C GLU A 100 9.76 -3.08 2.11
N TYR A 101 10.81 -2.60 2.78
CA TYR A 101 11.82 -1.69 2.23
C TYR A 101 13.15 -2.43 2.17
N LYS A 102 13.65 -2.70 0.97
CA LYS A 102 14.95 -3.36 0.77
C LYS A 102 16.08 -2.33 0.87
N ILE A 103 17.06 -2.60 1.73
CA ILE A 103 18.23 -1.75 1.95
C ILE A 103 19.41 -2.35 1.17
N GLU A 104 19.49 -2.02 -0.12
CA GLU A 104 20.53 -2.47 -1.04
C GLU A 104 20.89 -3.97 -0.84
N GLU A 105 22.16 -4.27 -0.57
CA GLU A 105 22.67 -5.62 -0.28
C GLU A 105 22.76 -5.92 1.22
N ILE A 106 22.39 -4.97 2.08
CA ILE A 106 22.57 -5.07 3.54
C ILE A 106 21.41 -5.84 4.19
N GLY A 107 20.19 -5.69 3.66
CA GLY A 107 19.03 -6.40 4.18
C GLY A 107 17.71 -5.71 3.86
N TYR A 108 16.77 -5.75 4.80
CA TYR A 108 15.44 -5.16 4.64
C TYR A 108 14.85 -4.71 5.97
N ILE A 109 13.86 -3.82 5.90
CA ILE A 109 12.90 -3.58 6.98
C ILE A 109 11.54 -4.09 6.52
N ARG A 110 10.92 -4.95 7.34
CA ARG A 110 9.57 -5.46 7.12
C ARG A 110 8.66 -5.02 8.25
N TYR A 111 7.58 -4.35 7.89
CA TYR A 111 6.49 -4.05 8.79
C TYR A 111 5.32 -4.98 8.53
N TYR A 112 4.68 -5.41 9.62
CA TYR A 112 3.52 -6.29 9.57
C TYR A 112 2.33 -5.54 10.17
N LEU A 113 1.22 -5.46 9.42
CA LEU A 113 0.01 -4.79 9.88
C LEU A 113 -1.20 -5.69 9.65
N ALA A 114 -1.84 -6.07 10.74
CA ALA A 114 -3.09 -6.80 10.68
C ALA A 114 -4.16 -5.97 9.95
N PRO A 115 -4.97 -6.59 9.07
CA PRO A 115 -6.12 -5.90 8.50
C PRO A 115 -7.10 -5.51 9.61
N LYS A 116 -7.84 -4.43 9.40
CA LYS A 116 -9.04 -4.13 10.18
C LYS A 116 -10.07 -5.21 9.86
N ILE A 117 -10.58 -5.83 10.91
CA ILE A 117 -11.79 -6.65 10.83
C ILE A 117 -12.93 -5.65 10.67
N GLU A 118 -13.69 -5.76 9.59
CA GLU A 118 -15.02 -5.14 9.58
C GLU A 118 -15.82 -5.92 10.62
N ASP A 119 -16.27 -5.26 11.69
CA ASP A 119 -17.22 -5.89 12.60
C ASP A 119 -18.35 -6.42 11.73
N ALA A 120 -18.53 -7.73 11.71
CA ALA A 120 -19.64 -8.33 11.00
C ALA A 120 -20.89 -7.80 11.69
N ASP A 121 -21.53 -6.80 11.07
CA ASP A 121 -22.85 -6.37 11.47
C ASP A 121 -23.76 -7.59 11.31
N ASP A 122 -24.15 -8.19 12.45
CA ASP A 122 -25.29 -9.12 12.55
C ASP A 122 -26.60 -8.43 12.12
#